data_AF-A0A0L0CG36-F1
#
_entry.id   AF-A0A0L0CG36-F1
#
_cell.length_a   1.000
_cell.length_b   1.000
_cell.length_c   1.000
_cell.angle_alpha   90.00
_cell.angle_beta   90.00
_cell.angle_gamma   90.00
#
_symmetry.space_group_name_H-M   'P 1'
#
loop_
_entity.id
_entity.type
_entity.pdbx_description
1 polymer ?
#
loop_
_entity_poly.entity_id
_entity_poly.type
_entity_poly.pdbx_seq_one_letter_code
_entity_poly.pdbx_strand_id
1 'polypeptide(L)'
;MQSIEALYNINHYKTENLKSSRFIKLKPKVALELCNHRPSYEYVKAIAIEHLEKSLNDQLQLLISVDKCDYNNMDKLSKNIFSWSKHDFLERRALENCVWIDVFKKHTNRDCLEKFKIKTDLREILNLLKLLFQGNSETSIRKTLREAEHNFNIFAILQEEKKTLKEELQNYDFRYNARLFNRRQTKQQLILWDIEETMLNSQTWGPIKMRYQINWYQYQTEQTEVQKSLKENEIQHEIDQYKLKMLIEKMSADNMRDVYYTLAEQHKQDLDVMQNRFDSELDKIDNEISYIRLQIAKLIEQQRILGEKIEGFHEQIKKRLELEEHERQLQESERLRLEEEIRLNKLKEEKSRKKKIASKAKSLAKA
;
A
#
# COMPACT_ATOMS: atom_id res chain seq x y z
N MET A 1 34.90 -48.72 3.30
CA MET A 1 35.51 -47.40 3.51
C MET A 1 34.38 -46.39 3.60
N GLN A 2 34.25 -45.78 4.78
CA GLN A 2 33.11 -44.93 5.16
C GLN A 2 33.16 -43.60 4.41
N SER A 3 32.01 -43.20 3.86
CA SER A 3 31.77 -41.90 3.26
C SER A 3 31.70 -40.83 4.36
N ILE A 4 32.67 -39.92 4.38
CA ILE A 4 32.64 -38.74 5.26
C ILE A 4 31.81 -37.67 4.54
N GLU A 5 30.51 -37.62 4.84
CA GLU A 5 29.66 -36.47 4.52
C GLU A 5 29.97 -35.35 5.52
N ALA A 6 30.50 -34.23 5.02
CA ALA A 6 30.63 -33.02 5.82
C ALA A 6 29.25 -32.37 5.96
N LEU A 7 28.58 -32.62 7.10
CA LEU A 7 27.35 -31.96 7.50
C LEU A 7 27.63 -30.48 7.83
N TYR A 8 27.45 -29.60 6.84
CA TYR A 8 27.43 -28.15 7.03
C TYR A 8 26.14 -27.75 7.77
N ASN A 9 26.14 -27.84 9.11
CA ASN A 9 24.96 -27.51 9.90
C ASN A 9 24.86 -25.99 10.12
N ILE A 10 24.20 -25.30 9.17
CA ILE A 10 23.87 -23.87 9.20
C ILE A 10 23.21 -23.44 10.54
N ASN A 11 22.54 -24.34 11.23
CA ASN A 11 21.87 -24.03 12.49
C ASN A 11 22.83 -23.83 13.66
N HIS A 12 24.02 -24.45 13.64
CA HIS A 12 25.04 -24.24 14.68
C HIS A 12 25.55 -22.80 14.70
N TYR A 13 25.80 -22.22 13.51
CA TYR A 13 26.26 -20.84 13.36
C TYR A 13 25.20 -19.80 13.74
N LYS A 14 23.91 -20.09 13.50
CA LYS A 14 22.82 -19.23 13.95
C LYS A 14 22.71 -19.19 15.48
N THR A 15 22.98 -20.31 16.17
CA THR A 15 22.87 -20.38 17.62
C THR A 15 24.02 -19.74 18.39
N GLU A 16 25.23 -19.70 17.83
CA GLU A 16 26.39 -19.09 18.51
C GLU A 16 26.43 -17.56 18.35
N ASN A 17 26.02 -17.02 17.19
CA ASN A 17 25.97 -15.57 16.98
C ASN A 17 24.83 -14.85 17.74
N LEU A 18 23.88 -15.59 18.30
CA LEU A 18 22.83 -15.04 19.17
C LEU A 18 23.28 -14.82 20.63
N LYS A 19 24.49 -15.25 21.01
CA LYS A 19 24.97 -15.17 22.40
C LYS A 19 25.77 -13.90 22.76
N SER A 20 25.92 -12.92 21.87
CA SER A 20 26.49 -11.61 22.26
C SER A 20 25.42 -10.72 22.92
N SER A 21 24.99 -11.13 24.12
CA SER A 21 23.84 -10.55 24.85
C SER A 21 24.02 -9.11 25.34
N ARG A 22 25.12 -8.42 25.02
CA ARG A 22 25.37 -7.04 25.47
C ARG A 22 24.76 -5.98 24.56
N PHE A 23 24.51 -6.27 23.29
CA PHE A 23 24.08 -5.24 22.33
C PHE A 23 22.62 -5.37 21.85
N ILE A 24 21.94 -6.48 22.14
CA ILE A 24 20.55 -6.72 21.69
C ILE A 24 19.53 -5.80 22.40
N LYS A 25 19.88 -5.20 23.56
CA LYS A 25 18.99 -4.31 24.32
C LYS A 25 19.31 -2.81 24.20
N LEU A 26 20.21 -2.42 23.31
CA LEU A 26 20.50 -1.00 23.09
C LEU A 26 19.46 -0.43 22.12
N LYS A 27 18.53 0.38 22.65
CA LYS A 27 17.59 1.13 21.82
C LYS A 27 18.39 2.01 20.84
N PRO A 28 18.01 2.08 19.55
CA PRO A 28 18.76 2.83 18.53
C PRO A 28 19.05 4.29 18.93
N LYS A 29 18.15 4.93 19.68
CA LYS A 29 18.36 6.27 20.25
C LYS A 29 19.52 6.36 21.24
N VAL A 30 19.67 5.37 22.13
CA VAL A 30 20.74 5.33 23.13
C VAL A 30 22.08 5.02 22.48
N ALA A 31 22.09 4.21 21.42
CA ALA A 31 23.28 4.00 20.59
C ALA A 31 23.73 5.30 19.90
N LEU A 32 22.79 6.09 19.37
CA LEU A 32 23.07 7.41 18.79
C LEU A 32 23.54 8.43 19.84
N GLU A 33 22.96 8.42 21.04
CA GLU A 33 23.38 9.30 22.14
C GLU A 33 24.79 8.95 22.66
N LEU A 34 25.15 7.66 22.74
CA LEU A 34 26.51 7.20 23.04
C LEU A 34 27.49 7.59 21.93
N CYS A 35 27.05 7.55 20.67
CA CYS A 35 27.87 7.98 19.55
C CYS A 35 28.24 9.48 19.62
N ASN A 36 27.37 10.29 20.23
CA ASN A 36 27.48 11.76 20.26
C ASN A 36 28.32 12.31 21.44
N HIS A 37 28.80 11.49 22.37
CA HIS A 37 29.53 11.94 23.56
C HIS A 37 30.95 11.34 23.67
N ARG A 38 31.92 12.01 23.02
CA ARG A 38 33.41 11.93 23.16
C ARG A 38 34.17 10.91 22.27
N PRO A 39 35.51 10.98 22.26
CA PRO A 39 36.39 11.63 21.29
C PRO A 39 36.85 10.68 20.17
N SER A 40 37.21 11.24 19.00
CA SER A 40 37.86 10.61 17.83
C SER A 40 37.68 9.08 17.70
N TYR A 41 36.66 8.66 16.95
CA TYR A 41 36.48 7.28 16.51
C TYR A 41 37.60 6.76 15.59
N GLU A 42 38.71 7.49 15.39
CA GLU A 42 39.81 7.07 14.50
C GLU A 42 40.39 5.72 14.89
N TYR A 43 40.59 5.45 16.19
CA TYR A 43 41.15 4.17 16.64
C TYR A 43 40.18 3.00 16.41
N VAL A 44 38.90 3.18 16.74
CA VAL A 44 37.85 2.17 16.51
C VAL A 44 37.65 1.95 15.01
N LYS A 45 37.71 3.02 14.22
CA LYS A 45 37.64 2.98 12.76
C LYS A 45 38.85 2.25 12.17
N ALA A 46 40.05 2.48 12.68
CA ALA A 46 41.27 1.79 12.24
C ALA A 46 41.18 0.28 12.49
N ILE A 47 40.76 -0.14 13.69
CA ILE A 47 40.56 -1.56 14.02
C ILE A 47 39.46 -2.18 13.15
N ALA A 48 38.35 -1.45 12.93
CA ALA A 48 37.27 -1.93 12.09
C ALA A 48 37.70 -2.12 10.64
N ILE A 49 38.54 -1.22 10.11
CA ILE A 49 39.13 -1.32 8.75
C ILE A 49 40.09 -2.50 8.67
N GLU A 50 40.98 -2.69 9.64
CA GLU A 50 41.93 -3.81 9.67
C GLU A 50 41.22 -5.16 9.76
N HIS A 51 40.18 -5.26 10.62
CA HIS A 51 39.36 -6.45 10.72
C HIS A 51 38.61 -6.74 9.41
N LEU A 52 38.11 -5.70 8.75
CA LEU A 52 37.41 -5.82 7.46
C LEU A 52 38.38 -6.27 6.35
N GLU A 53 39.58 -5.68 6.26
CA GLU A 53 40.62 -6.09 5.32
C GLU A 53 40.95 -7.57 5.49
N LYS A 54 41.21 -8.00 6.73
CA LYS A 54 41.54 -9.39 7.04
C LYS A 54 40.39 -10.34 6.71
N SER A 55 39.16 -10.00 7.13
CA SER A 55 37.99 -10.84 6.86
C SER A 55 37.71 -10.99 5.36
N LEU A 56 37.85 -9.93 4.57
CA LEU A 56 37.65 -10.00 3.12
C LEU A 56 38.76 -10.81 2.44
N ASN A 57 40.02 -10.61 2.85
CA ASN A 57 41.15 -11.34 2.31
C ASN A 57 41.01 -12.84 2.59
N ASP A 58 40.65 -13.22 3.82
CA ASP A 58 40.46 -14.63 4.21
C ASP A 58 39.29 -15.27 3.44
N GLN A 59 38.16 -14.57 3.28
CA GLN A 59 37.02 -15.07 2.50
C GLN A 59 37.36 -15.26 1.02
N LEU A 60 38.06 -14.30 0.40
CA LEU A 60 38.46 -14.39 -1.00
C LEU A 60 39.52 -15.48 -1.23
N GLN A 61 40.48 -15.64 -0.32
CA GLN A 61 41.46 -16.72 -0.39
C GLN A 61 40.82 -18.10 -0.26
N LEU A 62 39.82 -18.24 0.62
CA LEU A 62 39.04 -19.47 0.71
C LEU A 62 38.35 -19.77 -0.64
N LEU A 63 37.68 -18.80 -1.25
CA LEU A 63 37.04 -18.99 -2.56
C LEU A 63 38.04 -19.36 -3.67
N ILE A 64 39.25 -18.78 -3.65
CA ILE A 64 40.34 -19.11 -4.59
C ILE A 64 40.85 -20.56 -4.40
N SER A 65 40.78 -21.08 -3.18
CA SER A 65 41.31 -22.40 -2.80
C SER A 65 40.35 -23.58 -3.02
N VAL A 66 39.06 -23.32 -3.28
CA VAL A 66 37.98 -24.32 -3.21
C VAL A 66 37.85 -25.22 -4.46
N ASP A 67 38.69 -25.10 -5.48
CA ASP A 67 38.53 -25.87 -6.74
C ASP A 67 39.74 -26.74 -7.16
N LYS A 68 39.43 -27.96 -7.63
CA LYS A 68 40.37 -29.04 -8.03
C LYS A 68 40.38 -29.30 -9.54
N CYS A 69 40.53 -28.29 -10.40
CA CYS A 69 41.01 -28.59 -11.77
C CYS A 69 42.54 -28.78 -11.71
N ASP A 70 43.10 -29.71 -12.49
CA ASP A 70 44.53 -30.02 -12.46
C ASP A 70 45.32 -28.94 -13.24
N TYR A 71 45.69 -27.86 -12.55
CA TYR A 71 46.25 -26.63 -13.14
C TYR A 71 47.74 -26.73 -13.51
N ASN A 72 48.40 -27.84 -13.22
CA ASN A 72 49.85 -27.99 -13.38
C ASN A 72 50.36 -27.76 -14.82
N ASN A 73 49.49 -27.95 -15.82
CA ASN A 73 49.79 -27.65 -17.24
C ASN A 73 49.31 -26.26 -17.70
N MET A 74 48.46 -25.60 -16.92
CA MET A 74 47.81 -24.33 -17.28
C MET A 74 48.65 -23.11 -16.92
N ASP A 75 49.33 -23.13 -15.77
CA ASP A 75 50.21 -22.01 -15.36
C ASP A 75 51.39 -21.81 -16.33
N LYS A 76 51.82 -22.87 -17.05
CA LYS A 76 52.85 -22.79 -18.11
C LYS A 76 52.31 -22.32 -19.46
N LEU A 77 51.01 -22.50 -19.72
CA LEU A 77 50.36 -22.10 -20.98
C LEU A 77 49.75 -20.69 -20.89
N SER A 78 49.31 -20.26 -19.72
CA SER A 78 48.57 -19.03 -19.53
C SER A 78 49.52 -17.87 -19.25
N LYS A 79 49.91 -17.14 -20.30
CA LYS A 79 50.39 -15.75 -20.17
C LYS A 79 49.26 -14.85 -19.67
N ASN A 80 48.82 -15.06 -18.44
CA ASN A 80 47.78 -14.29 -17.75
C ASN A 80 46.54 -14.05 -18.64
N ILE A 81 45.97 -15.09 -19.26
CA ILE A 81 44.96 -14.93 -20.34
C ILE A 81 43.73 -14.13 -19.92
N PHE A 82 43.29 -14.33 -18.69
CA PHE A 82 42.13 -13.67 -18.12
C PHE A 82 42.47 -12.41 -17.32
N SER A 83 43.75 -11.98 -17.33
CA SER A 83 44.17 -10.77 -16.62
C SER A 83 43.61 -9.51 -17.26
N TRP A 84 43.17 -8.60 -16.40
CA TRP A 84 42.69 -7.25 -16.74
C TRP A 84 43.83 -6.26 -16.99
N SER A 85 45.08 -6.65 -16.70
CA SER A 85 46.25 -5.81 -16.92
C SER A 85 46.45 -5.49 -18.41
N LYS A 86 46.67 -4.20 -18.71
CA LYS A 86 47.02 -3.74 -20.06
C LYS A 86 48.31 -4.39 -20.57
N HIS A 87 49.28 -4.60 -19.70
CA HIS A 87 50.55 -5.21 -20.10
C HIS A 87 50.35 -6.65 -20.56
N ASP A 88 49.65 -7.47 -19.75
CA ASP A 88 49.34 -8.85 -20.09
C ASP A 88 48.47 -8.91 -21.36
N PHE A 89 47.53 -7.98 -21.53
CA PHE A 89 46.70 -7.89 -22.74
C PHE A 89 47.53 -7.67 -24.01
N LEU A 90 48.48 -6.72 -23.97
CA LEU A 90 49.36 -6.43 -25.10
C LEU A 90 50.31 -7.60 -25.40
N GLU A 91 50.83 -8.28 -24.37
CA GLU A 91 51.68 -9.46 -24.54
C GLU A 91 50.94 -10.64 -25.20
N ARG A 92 49.67 -10.85 -24.84
CA ARG A 92 48.82 -11.89 -25.48
C ARG A 92 48.59 -11.60 -26.95
N ARG A 93 48.46 -10.31 -27.28
CA ARG A 93 48.20 -9.85 -28.63
C ARG A 93 49.44 -9.87 -29.52
N ALA A 94 50.63 -9.69 -28.94
CA ALA A 94 51.90 -9.82 -29.64
C ALA A 94 52.21 -11.27 -30.08
N LEU A 95 51.43 -12.25 -29.63
CA LEU A 95 51.55 -13.64 -30.08
C LEU A 95 50.94 -13.80 -31.47
N GLU A 96 51.73 -14.30 -32.41
CA GLU A 96 51.28 -14.55 -33.77
C GLU A 96 50.15 -15.60 -33.82
N ASN A 97 49.19 -15.36 -34.73
CA ASN A 97 48.18 -16.32 -35.19
C ASN A 97 47.17 -16.84 -34.16
N CYS A 98 47.01 -16.20 -32.99
CA CYS A 98 46.04 -16.61 -31.95
C CYS A 98 46.11 -18.10 -31.56
N VAL A 99 47.22 -18.77 -31.87
CA VAL A 99 47.41 -20.24 -31.73
C VAL A 99 47.19 -20.67 -30.28
N TRP A 100 47.48 -19.77 -29.34
CA TRP A 100 47.19 -19.97 -27.92
C TRP A 100 45.71 -20.28 -27.69
N ILE A 101 44.76 -19.61 -28.32
CA ILE A 101 43.31 -19.88 -28.15
C ILE A 101 42.98 -21.32 -28.54
N ASP A 102 43.56 -21.81 -29.63
CA ASP A 102 43.30 -23.16 -30.15
C ASP A 102 43.95 -24.24 -29.28
N VAL A 103 45.16 -23.99 -28.77
CA VAL A 103 45.81 -24.88 -27.80
C VAL A 103 45.00 -24.93 -26.49
N PHE A 104 44.45 -23.81 -26.04
CA PHE A 104 43.58 -23.76 -24.86
C PHE A 104 42.29 -24.56 -25.06
N LYS A 105 41.57 -24.35 -26.16
CA LYS A 105 40.33 -25.09 -26.49
C LYS A 105 40.56 -26.60 -26.65
N LYS A 106 41.74 -27.01 -27.14
CA LYS A 106 42.07 -28.42 -27.36
C LYS A 106 42.39 -29.18 -26.07
N HIS A 107 42.97 -28.49 -25.08
CA HIS A 107 43.50 -29.12 -23.86
C HIS A 107 42.65 -28.90 -22.61
N THR A 108 41.53 -28.16 -22.69
CA THR A 108 40.71 -27.86 -21.50
C THR A 108 39.21 -28.02 -21.70
N ASN A 109 38.55 -28.48 -20.64
CA ASN A 109 37.10 -28.48 -20.54
C ASN A 109 36.57 -27.07 -20.23
N ARG A 110 35.43 -26.71 -20.81
CA ARG A 110 34.78 -25.40 -20.66
C ARG A 110 34.56 -25.03 -19.19
N ASP A 111 34.10 -25.99 -18.38
CA ASP A 111 33.82 -25.77 -16.96
C ASP A 111 35.10 -25.40 -16.17
N CYS A 112 36.25 -25.99 -16.53
CA CYS A 112 37.52 -25.64 -15.90
C CYS A 112 38.04 -24.27 -16.34
N LEU A 113 37.75 -23.84 -17.58
CA LEU A 113 38.08 -22.49 -18.05
C LEU A 113 37.28 -21.41 -17.33
N GLU A 114 35.98 -21.62 -17.14
CA GLU A 114 35.12 -20.70 -16.39
C GLU A 114 35.60 -20.56 -14.94
N LYS A 115 35.96 -21.67 -14.29
CA LYS A 115 36.56 -21.66 -12.95
C LYS A 115 37.92 -20.97 -12.90
N PHE A 116 38.77 -21.19 -13.90
CA PHE A 116 40.08 -20.53 -13.98
C PHE A 116 39.96 -19.02 -14.20
N LYS A 117 38.97 -18.59 -14.99
CA LYS A 117 38.63 -17.18 -15.14
C LYS A 117 38.19 -16.57 -13.81
N ILE A 118 37.23 -17.18 -13.11
CA ILE A 118 36.76 -16.72 -11.80
C ILE A 118 37.92 -16.62 -10.80
N LYS A 119 38.81 -17.61 -10.77
CA LYS A 119 40.00 -17.60 -9.91
C LYS A 119 40.94 -16.43 -10.22
N THR A 120 41.10 -16.10 -11.50
CA THR A 120 41.92 -14.97 -11.96
C THR A 120 41.26 -13.65 -11.57
N ASP A 121 39.95 -13.50 -11.84
CA ASP A 121 39.17 -12.31 -11.47
C ASP A 121 39.22 -12.05 -9.94
N LEU A 122 39.04 -13.10 -9.12
CA LEU A 122 39.14 -12.99 -7.66
C LEU A 122 40.54 -12.58 -7.18
N ARG A 123 41.59 -13.04 -7.85
CA ARG A 123 42.98 -12.66 -7.54
C ARG A 123 43.24 -11.18 -7.86
N GLU A 124 42.68 -10.68 -8.96
CA GLU A 124 42.80 -9.28 -9.35
C GLU A 124 41.99 -8.36 -8.44
N ILE A 125 40.79 -8.76 -8.04
CA ILE A 125 39.99 -8.08 -7.01
C ILE A 125 40.76 -8.02 -5.69
N LEU A 126 41.41 -9.11 -5.28
CA LEU A 126 42.23 -9.16 -4.07
C LEU A 126 43.42 -8.20 -4.16
N ASN A 127 44.07 -8.10 -5.32
CA ASN A 127 45.13 -7.11 -5.55
C ASN A 127 44.61 -5.66 -5.48
N LEU A 128 43.43 -5.38 -6.04
CA LEU A 128 42.79 -4.06 -5.93
C LEU A 128 42.43 -3.72 -4.47
N LEU A 129 41.90 -4.68 -3.72
CA LEU A 129 41.60 -4.50 -2.29
C LEU A 129 42.86 -4.21 -1.48
N LYS A 130 43.96 -4.93 -1.74
CA LYS A 130 45.26 -4.62 -1.11
C LYS A 130 45.70 -3.19 -1.41
N LEU A 131 45.58 -2.74 -2.65
CA LEU A 131 45.92 -1.35 -3.01
C LEU A 131 45.02 -0.33 -2.29
N LEU A 132 43.74 -0.65 -2.09
CA LEU A 132 42.77 0.18 -1.38
C LEU A 132 43.08 0.28 0.12
N PHE A 133 43.42 -0.83 0.77
CA PHE A 133 43.75 -0.85 2.20
C PHE A 133 45.17 -0.35 2.52
N GLN A 134 46.13 -0.48 1.60
CA GLN A 134 47.48 0.11 1.72
C GLN A 134 47.50 1.64 1.63
N GLY A 135 46.36 2.29 1.41
CA GLY A 135 46.28 3.75 1.32
C GLY A 135 46.99 4.31 0.08
N ASN A 136 47.23 3.48 -0.93
CA ASN A 136 47.81 3.95 -2.18
C ASN A 136 46.89 5.00 -2.80
N SER A 137 47.50 6.05 -3.36
CA SER A 137 46.75 7.21 -3.85
C SER A 137 45.59 6.78 -4.73
N GLU A 138 44.45 7.46 -4.59
CA GLU A 138 43.25 7.26 -5.40
C GLU A 138 43.57 7.25 -6.91
N THR A 139 44.66 7.92 -7.30
CA THR A 139 45.18 7.95 -8.67
C THR A 139 45.68 6.59 -9.18
N SER A 140 46.29 5.75 -8.34
CA SER A 140 46.79 4.43 -8.73
C SER A 140 45.65 3.43 -8.96
N ILE A 141 44.63 3.47 -8.09
CA ILE A 141 43.42 2.64 -8.22
C ILE A 141 42.61 3.09 -9.46
N ARG A 142 42.45 4.40 -9.65
CA ARG A 142 41.77 4.94 -10.84
C ARG A 142 42.51 4.62 -12.15
N LYS A 143 43.85 4.59 -12.14
CA LYS A 143 44.65 4.20 -13.32
C LYS A 143 44.42 2.74 -13.70
N THR A 144 44.54 1.83 -12.73
CA THR A 144 44.32 0.39 -12.95
C THR A 144 42.89 0.10 -13.42
N LEU A 145 41.88 0.76 -12.85
CA LEU A 145 40.50 0.64 -13.30
C LEU A 145 40.27 1.19 -14.72
N ARG A 146 40.84 2.36 -15.04
CA ARG A 146 40.74 2.93 -16.40
C ARG A 146 41.42 2.06 -17.46
N GLU A 147 42.54 1.45 -17.10
CA GLU A 147 43.23 0.50 -17.98
C GLU A 147 42.38 -0.75 -18.21
N ALA A 148 41.74 -1.29 -17.16
CA ALA A 148 40.80 -2.40 -17.28
C ALA A 148 39.57 -2.01 -18.14
N GLU A 149 38.94 -0.86 -17.87
CA GLU A 149 37.82 -0.32 -18.66
C GLU A 149 38.18 -0.15 -20.14
N HIS A 150 39.37 0.36 -20.43
CA HIS A 150 39.86 0.50 -21.79
C HIS A 150 40.02 -0.86 -22.48
N ASN A 151 40.55 -1.87 -21.78
CA ASN A 151 40.67 -3.24 -22.29
C ASN A 151 39.30 -3.90 -22.55
N PHE A 152 38.26 -3.55 -21.76
CA PHE A 152 36.88 -3.99 -22.02
C PHE A 152 36.26 -3.31 -23.25
N ASN A 153 36.72 -2.11 -23.60
CA ASN A 153 36.27 -1.39 -24.80
C ASN A 153 37.07 -1.82 -26.05
N ILE A 154 36.90 -3.08 -26.42
CA ILE A 154 37.51 -3.68 -27.62
C ILE A 154 37.23 -2.84 -28.87
N PHE A 155 36.05 -2.21 -28.97
CA PHE A 155 35.69 -1.38 -30.11
C PHE A 155 36.57 -0.15 -30.25
N ALA A 156 36.88 0.56 -29.15
CA ALA A 156 37.75 1.73 -29.19
C ALA A 156 39.18 1.35 -29.64
N ILE A 157 39.72 0.25 -29.10
CA ILE A 157 41.03 -0.30 -29.48
C ILE A 157 41.06 -0.66 -30.98
N LEU A 158 40.03 -1.36 -31.47
CA LEU A 158 39.92 -1.73 -32.89
C LEU A 158 39.82 -0.51 -33.82
N GLN A 159 39.23 0.60 -33.37
CA GLN A 159 39.15 1.84 -34.17
C GLN A 159 40.49 2.55 -34.27
N GLU A 160 41.25 2.64 -33.17
CA GLU A 160 42.61 3.19 -33.18
C GLU A 160 43.52 2.36 -34.10
N GLU A 161 43.41 1.04 -34.04
CA GLU A 161 44.21 0.16 -34.87
C GLU A 161 43.83 0.23 -36.33
N LYS A 162 42.54 0.26 -36.64
CA LYS A 162 42.06 0.52 -38.00
C LYS A 162 42.62 1.81 -38.56
N LYS A 163 42.82 2.84 -37.72
CA LYS A 163 43.47 4.08 -38.13
C LYS A 163 44.96 3.86 -38.43
N THR A 164 45.70 3.19 -37.54
CA THR A 164 47.13 2.88 -37.77
C THR A 164 47.37 2.00 -38.99
N LEU A 165 46.57 0.94 -39.18
CA LEU A 165 46.62 0.07 -40.37
C LEU A 165 46.31 0.83 -41.65
N LYS A 166 45.35 1.77 -41.63
CA LYS A 166 45.08 2.63 -42.78
C LYS A 166 46.28 3.50 -43.13
N GLU A 167 46.95 4.08 -42.13
CA GLU A 167 48.15 4.89 -42.34
C GLU A 167 49.30 4.05 -42.90
N GLU A 168 49.50 2.83 -42.41
CA GLU A 168 50.50 1.89 -42.95
C GLU A 168 50.20 1.47 -44.39
N LEU A 169 48.92 1.21 -44.70
CA LEU A 169 48.48 0.81 -46.05
C LEU A 169 48.64 1.97 -47.05
N GLN A 170 48.32 3.21 -46.64
CA GLN A 170 48.59 4.41 -47.43
C GLN A 170 50.09 4.61 -47.69
N ASN A 171 50.94 4.36 -46.68
CA ASN A 171 52.39 4.43 -46.84
C ASN A 171 52.92 3.32 -47.76
N TYR A 172 52.32 2.14 -47.72
CA TYR A 172 52.65 1.05 -48.63
C TYR A 172 52.25 1.39 -50.07
N ASP A 173 51.04 1.89 -50.31
CA ASP A 173 50.56 2.32 -51.62
C ASP A 173 51.44 3.43 -52.20
N PHE A 174 51.82 4.41 -51.37
CA PHE A 174 52.75 5.46 -51.79
C PHE A 174 54.10 4.90 -52.24
N ARG A 175 54.68 3.98 -51.46
CA ARG A 175 55.96 3.31 -51.80
C ARG A 175 55.84 2.42 -53.03
N TYR A 176 54.72 1.74 -53.20
CA TYR A 176 54.43 0.89 -54.35
C TYR A 176 54.29 1.73 -55.62
N ASN A 177 53.50 2.80 -55.58
CA ASN A 177 53.31 3.74 -56.69
C ASN A 177 54.62 4.46 -57.06
N ALA A 178 55.45 4.84 -56.08
CA ALA A 178 56.78 5.40 -56.33
C ALA A 178 57.73 4.41 -57.04
N ARG A 179 57.60 3.10 -56.78
CA ARG A 179 58.37 2.05 -57.49
C ARG A 179 57.87 1.82 -58.91
N LEU A 180 56.56 1.93 -59.15
CA LEU A 180 55.97 1.83 -60.49
C LEU A 180 56.39 3.00 -61.39
N PHE A 181 56.37 4.23 -60.89
CA PHE A 181 56.80 5.42 -61.63
C PHE A 181 58.27 5.39 -62.08
N ASN A 182 59.13 4.65 -61.37
CA ASN A 182 60.56 4.51 -61.71
C ASN A 182 60.85 3.45 -62.78
N ARG A 183 59.86 2.65 -63.21
CA ARG A 183 60.02 1.75 -64.34
C ARG A 183 59.65 2.50 -65.63
N ARG A 184 60.64 2.76 -66.49
CA ARG A 184 60.42 3.26 -67.86
C ARG A 184 59.74 2.19 -68.71
N GLN A 185 58.45 1.94 -68.48
CA GLN A 185 57.63 1.12 -69.35
C GLN A 185 57.09 1.96 -70.50
N THR A 186 57.06 1.39 -71.70
CA THR A 186 56.44 2.00 -72.87
C THR A 186 54.93 2.13 -72.62
N LYS A 187 54.29 3.23 -73.08
CA LYS A 187 52.86 3.50 -72.86
C LYS A 187 51.93 2.31 -73.18
N GLN A 188 52.33 1.44 -74.12
CA GLN A 188 51.59 0.23 -74.49
C GLN A 188 51.59 -0.85 -73.39
N GLN A 189 52.68 -1.00 -72.63
CA GLN A 189 52.75 -1.95 -71.51
C GLN A 189 51.89 -1.51 -70.33
N LEU A 190 51.81 -0.20 -70.07
CA LEU A 190 50.93 0.36 -69.04
C LEU A 190 49.46 0.12 -69.37
N ILE A 191 49.05 0.32 -70.62
CA ILE A 191 47.67 0.05 -71.07
C ILE A 191 47.35 -1.44 -70.98
N LEU A 192 48.27 -2.32 -71.40
CA LEU A 192 48.06 -3.76 -71.32
C LEU A 192 47.94 -4.21 -69.86
N TRP A 193 48.79 -3.67 -68.98
CA TRP A 193 48.76 -3.96 -67.56
C TRP A 193 47.48 -3.45 -66.88
N ASP A 194 47.01 -2.23 -67.21
CA ASP A 194 45.71 -1.72 -66.73
C ASP A 194 44.55 -2.60 -67.19
N ILE A 195 44.58 -3.11 -68.43
CA ILE A 195 43.54 -4.02 -68.96
C ILE A 195 43.62 -5.38 -68.26
N GLU A 196 44.81 -5.93 -68.06
CA GLU A 196 45.02 -7.18 -67.33
C GLU A 196 44.60 -7.05 -65.87
N GLU A 197 44.95 -5.94 -65.21
CA GLU A 197 44.57 -5.65 -63.83
C GLU A 197 43.06 -5.45 -63.71
N THR A 198 42.42 -4.72 -64.61
CA THR A 198 40.95 -4.55 -64.61
C THR A 198 40.22 -5.85 -64.91
N MET A 199 40.73 -6.70 -65.81
CA MET A 199 40.23 -8.05 -66.06
C MET A 199 40.38 -8.94 -64.84
N LEU A 200 41.57 -8.97 -64.22
CA LEU A 200 41.84 -9.78 -63.02
C LEU A 200 40.97 -9.31 -61.86
N ASN A 201 40.87 -7.99 -61.67
CA ASN A 201 40.03 -7.38 -60.66
C ASN A 201 38.54 -7.64 -60.91
N SER A 202 38.09 -7.63 -62.16
CA SER A 202 36.70 -7.94 -62.52
C SER A 202 36.36 -9.41 -62.28
N GLN A 203 37.24 -10.33 -62.63
CA GLN A 203 36.96 -11.77 -62.57
C GLN A 203 37.19 -12.36 -61.19
N THR A 204 38.19 -11.88 -60.45
CA THR A 204 38.55 -12.45 -59.15
C THR A 204 38.14 -11.53 -57.99
N TRP A 205 38.63 -10.29 -57.96
CA TRP A 205 38.39 -9.39 -56.83
C TRP A 205 36.97 -8.84 -56.73
N GLY A 206 36.29 -8.58 -57.84
CA GLY A 206 34.93 -8.04 -57.91
C GLY A 206 33.92 -8.96 -57.21
N PRO A 207 33.84 -10.25 -57.59
CA PRO A 207 32.98 -11.22 -56.92
C PRO A 207 33.32 -11.42 -55.45
N ILE A 208 34.60 -11.40 -55.09
CA ILE A 208 35.05 -11.53 -53.69
C ILE A 208 34.56 -10.32 -52.88
N LYS A 209 34.81 -9.10 -53.37
CA LYS A 209 34.36 -7.85 -52.73
C LYS A 209 32.84 -7.81 -52.60
N MET A 210 32.12 -8.22 -53.64
CA MET A 210 30.65 -8.26 -53.62
C MET A 210 30.13 -9.24 -52.56
N ARG A 211 30.72 -10.43 -52.41
CA ARG A 211 30.35 -11.37 -51.33
C ARG A 211 30.58 -10.78 -49.95
N TYR A 212 31.73 -10.14 -49.71
CA TYR A 212 31.99 -9.49 -48.43
C TYR A 212 31.00 -8.35 -48.15
N GLN A 213 30.65 -7.56 -49.17
CA GLN A 213 29.63 -6.52 -49.03
C GLN A 213 28.26 -7.10 -48.69
N ILE A 214 27.82 -8.13 -49.42
CA ILE A 214 26.55 -8.83 -49.16
C ILE A 214 26.54 -9.39 -47.72
N ASN A 215 27.59 -10.11 -47.33
CA ASN A 215 27.68 -10.68 -45.96
C ASN A 215 27.68 -9.58 -44.90
N TRP A 216 28.34 -8.45 -45.14
CA TRP A 216 28.33 -7.33 -44.21
C TRP A 216 26.93 -6.72 -44.07
N TYR A 217 26.22 -6.52 -45.19
CA TYR A 217 24.84 -6.03 -45.14
C TYR A 217 23.91 -7.03 -44.45
N GLN A 218 24.03 -8.33 -44.74
CA GLN A 218 23.26 -9.38 -44.07
C GLN A 218 23.51 -9.37 -42.56
N TYR A 219 24.77 -9.32 -42.13
CA TYR A 219 25.12 -9.25 -40.71
C TYR A 219 24.56 -7.99 -40.04
N GLN A 220 24.64 -6.82 -40.70
CA GLN A 220 24.02 -5.60 -40.19
C GLN A 220 22.49 -5.75 -40.07
N THR A 221 21.84 -6.33 -41.07
CA THR A 221 20.40 -6.59 -41.04
C THR A 221 20.04 -7.53 -39.88
N GLU A 222 20.73 -8.65 -39.71
CA GLU A 222 20.55 -9.60 -38.60
C GLU A 222 20.73 -8.93 -37.24
N GLN A 223 21.77 -8.10 -37.07
CA GLN A 223 21.96 -7.34 -35.84
C GLN A 223 20.79 -6.39 -35.57
N THR A 224 20.31 -5.67 -36.59
CA THR A 224 19.17 -4.76 -36.42
C THR A 224 17.87 -5.50 -36.14
N GLU A 225 17.68 -6.69 -36.71
CA GLU A 225 16.52 -7.54 -36.45
C GLU A 225 16.52 -8.02 -35.00
N VAL A 226 17.65 -8.53 -34.50
CA VAL A 226 17.79 -8.91 -33.09
C VAL A 226 17.49 -7.72 -32.18
N GLN A 227 18.05 -6.54 -32.45
CA GLN A 227 17.79 -5.33 -31.65
C GLN A 227 16.30 -4.94 -31.65
N LYS A 228 15.62 -5.05 -32.79
CA LYS A 228 14.18 -4.78 -32.88
C LYS A 228 13.36 -5.82 -32.11
N SER A 229 13.69 -7.11 -32.26
CA SER A 229 13.00 -8.19 -31.54
C SER A 229 13.12 -8.04 -30.01
N LEU A 230 14.26 -7.57 -29.51
CA LEU A 230 14.44 -7.28 -28.08
C LEU A 230 13.52 -6.16 -27.62
N LYS A 231 13.43 -5.06 -28.38
CA LYS A 231 12.52 -3.96 -28.08
C LYS A 231 11.05 -4.37 -28.18
N GLU A 232 10.69 -5.20 -29.14
CA GLU A 232 9.35 -5.76 -29.27
C GLU A 232 8.98 -6.60 -28.04
N ASN A 233 9.91 -7.43 -27.56
CA ASN A 233 9.71 -8.22 -26.34
C ASN A 233 9.58 -7.33 -25.09
N GLU A 234 10.37 -6.26 -24.99
CA GLU A 234 10.25 -5.28 -23.91
C GLU A 234 8.87 -4.61 -23.89
N ILE A 235 8.42 -4.11 -25.05
CA ILE A 235 7.09 -3.50 -25.21
C ILE A 235 5.99 -4.51 -24.89
N GLN A 236 6.13 -5.76 -25.36
CA GLN A 236 5.17 -6.81 -25.11
C GLN A 236 5.05 -7.12 -23.61
N HIS A 237 6.18 -7.20 -22.90
CA HIS A 237 6.20 -7.38 -21.46
C HIS A 237 5.54 -6.20 -20.73
N GLU A 238 5.78 -4.95 -21.16
CA GLU A 238 5.08 -3.78 -20.61
C GLU A 238 3.57 -3.87 -20.81
N ILE A 239 3.13 -4.24 -22.02
CA ILE A 239 1.69 -4.43 -22.34
C ILE A 239 1.07 -5.47 -21.41
N ASP A 240 1.75 -6.58 -21.15
CA ASP A 240 1.23 -7.64 -20.29
C ASP A 240 1.18 -7.21 -18.82
N GLN A 241 2.13 -6.40 -18.36
CA GLN A 241 2.04 -5.74 -17.06
C GLN A 241 0.84 -4.79 -16.96
N TYR A 242 0.58 -3.98 -18.01
CA TYR A 242 -0.58 -3.09 -18.02
C TYR A 242 -1.90 -3.85 -18.02
N LYS A 243 -2.01 -4.96 -18.77
CA LYS A 243 -3.19 -5.84 -18.73
C LYS A 243 -3.44 -6.38 -17.32
N LEU A 244 -2.39 -6.81 -16.62
CA LEU A 244 -2.48 -7.30 -15.26
C LEU A 244 -2.96 -6.20 -14.30
N LYS A 245 -2.42 -4.98 -14.42
CA LYS A 245 -2.86 -3.82 -13.65
C LYS A 245 -4.33 -3.47 -13.90
N MET A 246 -4.76 -3.46 -15.17
CA MET A 246 -6.17 -3.24 -15.53
C MET A 246 -7.09 -4.30 -14.93
N LEU A 247 -6.66 -5.55 -14.91
CA LEU A 247 -7.45 -6.64 -14.31
C LEU A 247 -7.61 -6.42 -12.80
N ILE A 248 -6.53 -6.06 -12.10
CA ILE A 248 -6.58 -5.74 -10.67
C ILE A 248 -7.49 -4.54 -10.40
N GLU A 249 -7.37 -3.48 -11.20
CA GLU A 249 -8.21 -2.28 -11.08
C GLU A 249 -9.67 -2.63 -11.26
N LYS A 250 -10.00 -3.41 -12.30
CA LYS A 250 -11.37 -3.90 -12.53
C LYS A 250 -11.90 -4.70 -11.34
N MET A 251 -11.13 -5.67 -10.84
CA MET A 251 -11.52 -6.44 -9.65
C MET A 251 -11.72 -5.56 -8.43
N SER A 252 -10.86 -4.55 -8.23
CA SER A 252 -10.99 -3.61 -7.11
C SER A 252 -12.26 -2.76 -7.23
N ALA A 253 -12.60 -2.31 -8.44
CA ALA A 253 -13.81 -1.54 -8.70
C ALA A 253 -15.08 -2.39 -8.52
N ASP A 254 -15.06 -3.63 -8.98
CA ASP A 254 -16.16 -4.59 -8.78
C ASP A 254 -16.35 -4.88 -7.28
N ASN A 255 -15.26 -5.12 -6.53
CA ASN A 255 -15.33 -5.31 -5.08
C ASN A 255 -15.87 -4.06 -4.35
N MET A 256 -15.42 -2.85 -4.73
CA MET A 256 -15.93 -1.61 -4.15
C MET A 256 -17.43 -1.46 -4.42
N ARG A 257 -17.85 -1.74 -5.65
CA ARG A 257 -19.26 -1.71 -6.05
C ARG A 257 -20.09 -2.67 -5.19
N ASP A 258 -19.63 -3.90 -5.00
CA ASP A 258 -20.33 -4.89 -4.16
C ASP A 258 -20.44 -4.41 -2.71
N VAL A 259 -19.36 -3.84 -2.15
CA VAL A 259 -19.39 -3.23 -0.81
C VAL A 259 -20.42 -2.10 -0.74
N TYR A 260 -20.47 -1.20 -1.71
CA TYR A 260 -21.48 -0.13 -1.73
C TYR A 260 -22.91 -0.68 -1.83
N TYR A 261 -23.16 -1.69 -2.65
CA TYR A 261 -24.48 -2.31 -2.74
C TYR A 261 -24.87 -2.98 -1.43
N THR A 262 -23.96 -3.71 -0.78
CA THR A 262 -24.25 -4.34 0.51
C THR A 262 -24.55 -3.32 1.61
N LEU A 263 -23.78 -2.22 1.68
CA LEU A 263 -24.04 -1.12 2.60
C LEU A 263 -25.37 -0.42 2.34
N ALA A 264 -25.69 -0.17 1.07
CA ALA A 264 -26.97 0.42 0.69
C ALA A 264 -28.15 -0.46 1.11
N GLU A 265 -28.04 -1.78 0.94
CA GLU A 265 -29.07 -2.73 1.35
C GLU A 265 -29.19 -2.81 2.88
N GLN A 266 -28.07 -2.77 3.61
CA GLN A 266 -28.08 -2.69 5.08
C GLN A 266 -28.79 -1.43 5.57
N HIS A 267 -28.48 -0.26 5.00
CA HIS A 267 -29.16 0.98 5.37
C HIS A 267 -30.65 0.96 5.06
N LYS A 268 -31.05 0.31 3.96
CA LYS A 268 -32.46 0.12 3.64
C LYS A 268 -33.16 -0.76 4.67
N GLN A 269 -32.53 -1.87 5.09
CA GLN A 269 -33.06 -2.73 6.15
C GLN A 269 -33.17 -1.98 7.48
N ASP A 270 -32.16 -1.20 7.85
CA ASP A 270 -32.19 -0.38 9.07
C ASP A 270 -33.32 0.65 9.06
N LEU A 271 -33.55 1.30 7.90
CA LEU A 271 -34.67 2.22 7.72
C LEU A 271 -36.02 1.50 7.86
N ASP A 272 -36.19 0.32 7.26
CA ASP A 272 -37.40 -0.47 7.38
C ASP A 272 -37.66 -0.89 8.84
N VAL A 273 -36.61 -1.31 9.57
CA VAL A 273 -36.72 -1.64 11.00
C VAL A 273 -37.11 -0.43 11.83
N MET A 274 -36.48 0.73 11.59
CA MET A 274 -36.80 1.97 12.29
C MET A 274 -38.22 2.43 11.99
N GLN A 275 -38.67 2.34 10.73
CA GLN A 275 -40.02 2.70 10.33
C GLN A 275 -41.05 1.80 11.02
N ASN A 276 -40.86 0.48 10.98
CA ASN A 276 -41.74 -0.47 11.67
C ASN A 276 -41.83 -0.21 13.19
N ARG A 277 -40.70 0.20 13.79
CA ARG A 277 -40.67 0.57 15.21
C ARG A 277 -41.49 1.84 15.48
N PHE A 278 -41.32 2.88 14.66
CA PHE A 278 -42.09 4.11 14.80
C PHE A 278 -43.58 3.86 14.59
N ASP A 279 -43.96 3.07 13.58
CA ASP A 279 -45.35 2.70 13.34
C ASP A 279 -45.95 1.97 14.56
N SER A 280 -45.21 1.01 15.14
CA SER A 280 -45.66 0.31 16.36
C SER A 280 -45.76 1.23 17.59
N GLU A 281 -44.85 2.18 17.76
CA GLU A 281 -44.89 3.14 18.86
C GLU A 281 -46.05 4.15 18.68
N LEU A 282 -46.31 4.61 17.45
CA LEU A 282 -47.43 5.46 17.12
C LEU A 282 -48.77 4.74 17.37
N ASP A 283 -48.91 3.49 16.93
CA ASP A 283 -50.10 2.69 17.19
C ASP A 283 -50.38 2.55 18.70
N LYS A 284 -49.33 2.37 19.53
CA LYS A 284 -49.48 2.31 20.99
C LYS A 284 -49.99 3.63 21.55
N ILE A 285 -49.41 4.75 21.14
CA ILE A 285 -49.82 6.08 21.58
C ILE A 285 -51.25 6.38 21.14
N ASP A 286 -51.63 6.05 19.91
CA ASP A 286 -52.99 6.25 19.41
C ASP A 286 -54.02 5.41 20.17
N ASN A 287 -53.65 4.19 20.55
CA ASN A 287 -54.46 3.34 21.42
C ASN A 287 -54.61 3.95 22.83
N GLU A 288 -53.54 4.47 23.42
CA GLU A 288 -53.57 5.16 24.72
C GLU A 288 -54.42 6.44 24.67
N ILE A 289 -54.28 7.26 23.63
CA ILE A 289 -55.09 8.46 23.41
C ILE A 289 -56.56 8.07 23.26
N SER A 290 -56.86 7.04 22.49
CA SER A 290 -58.23 6.54 22.31
C SER A 290 -58.83 6.03 23.62
N TYR A 291 -58.04 5.33 24.44
CA TYR A 291 -58.45 4.88 25.77
C TYR A 291 -58.74 6.05 26.71
N ILE A 292 -57.87 7.06 26.78
CA ILE A 292 -58.07 8.26 27.59
C ILE A 292 -59.30 9.03 27.11
N ARG A 293 -59.51 9.18 25.79
CA ARG A 293 -60.71 9.81 25.23
C ARG A 293 -61.99 9.08 25.67
N LEU A 294 -61.98 7.75 25.67
CA LEU A 294 -63.11 6.94 26.18
C LEU A 294 -63.34 7.16 27.67
N GLN A 295 -62.28 7.26 28.48
CA GLN A 295 -62.41 7.57 29.91
C GLN A 295 -63.00 8.97 30.15
N ILE A 296 -62.52 9.97 29.42
CA ILE A 296 -63.05 11.34 29.48
C ILE A 296 -64.53 11.35 29.08
N ALA A 297 -64.91 10.67 28.00
CA ALA A 297 -66.30 10.55 27.59
C ALA A 297 -67.18 9.91 28.68
N LYS A 298 -66.69 8.87 29.36
CA LYS A 298 -67.38 8.27 30.51
C LYS A 298 -67.54 9.25 31.68
N LEU A 299 -66.52 10.05 32.00
CA LEU A 299 -66.60 11.05 33.06
C LEU A 299 -67.57 12.17 32.72
N ILE A 300 -67.58 12.64 31.47
CA ILE A 300 -68.56 13.62 30.98
C ILE A 300 -69.98 13.07 31.12
N GLU A 301 -70.21 11.81 30.73
CA GLU A 301 -71.52 11.17 30.86
C GLU A 301 -71.93 10.98 32.33
N GLN A 302 -71.00 10.59 33.20
CA GLN A 302 -71.24 10.53 34.65
C GLN A 302 -71.58 11.91 35.22
N GLN A 303 -70.86 12.96 34.81
CA GLN A 303 -71.15 14.33 35.21
C GLN A 303 -72.54 14.76 34.74
N ARG A 304 -72.94 14.42 33.51
CA ARG A 304 -74.28 14.68 32.98
C ARG A 304 -75.36 13.98 33.82
N ILE A 305 -75.20 12.68 34.09
CA ILE A 305 -76.14 11.90 34.91
C ILE A 305 -76.25 12.47 36.34
N LEU A 306 -75.12 12.84 36.95
CA LEU A 306 -75.12 13.46 38.28
C LEU A 306 -75.78 14.84 38.26
N GLY A 307 -75.56 15.63 37.21
CA GLY A 307 -76.26 16.90 36.99
C GLY A 307 -77.77 16.73 36.93
N GLU A 308 -78.26 15.79 36.12
CA GLU A 308 -79.70 15.46 36.01
C GLU A 308 -80.28 14.98 37.35
N LYS A 309 -79.52 14.19 38.13
CA LYS A 309 -79.95 13.78 39.47
C LYS A 309 -80.03 14.95 40.44
N ILE A 310 -79.06 15.87 40.41
CA ILE A 310 -79.07 17.07 41.24
C ILE A 310 -80.26 17.96 40.89
N GLU A 311 -80.54 18.17 39.60
CA GLU A 311 -81.73 18.89 39.14
C GLU A 311 -83.02 18.20 39.63
N GLY A 312 -83.12 16.88 39.48
CA GLY A 312 -84.23 16.10 40.02
C GLY A 312 -84.39 16.23 41.54
N PHE A 313 -83.29 16.25 42.30
CA PHE A 313 -83.34 16.51 43.75
C PHE A 313 -83.77 17.94 44.07
N HIS A 314 -83.32 18.95 43.33
CA HIS A 314 -83.79 20.32 43.50
C HIS A 314 -85.30 20.44 43.25
N GLU A 315 -85.83 19.77 42.22
CA GLU A 315 -87.27 19.73 41.98
C GLU A 315 -88.03 19.04 43.11
N GLN A 316 -87.50 17.95 43.67
CA GLN A 316 -88.10 17.26 44.82
C GLN A 316 -88.06 18.11 46.09
N ILE A 317 -86.95 18.80 46.35
CA ILE A 317 -86.83 19.74 47.48
C ILE A 317 -87.83 20.88 47.31
N LYS A 318 -87.95 21.44 46.10
CA LYS A 318 -88.92 22.50 45.81
C LYS A 318 -90.36 22.04 46.06
N LYS A 319 -90.74 20.87 45.54
CA LYS A 319 -92.06 20.27 45.81
C LYS A 319 -92.30 20.05 47.31
N ARG A 320 -91.28 19.63 48.07
CA ARG A 320 -91.38 19.43 49.52
C ARG A 320 -91.52 20.75 50.28
N LEU A 321 -90.77 21.78 49.89
CA LEU A 321 -90.90 23.13 50.45
C LEU A 321 -92.27 23.73 50.14
N GLU A 322 -92.81 23.54 48.93
CA GLU A 322 -94.16 23.97 48.55
C GLU A 322 -95.24 23.24 49.39
N LEU A 323 -95.05 21.95 49.68
CA LEU A 323 -95.93 21.19 50.59
C LEU A 323 -95.83 21.71 52.03
N GLU A 324 -94.63 21.96 52.55
CA GLU A 324 -94.43 22.53 53.89
C GLU A 324 -94.98 23.96 54.02
N GLU A 325 -94.91 24.77 52.96
CA GLU A 325 -95.55 26.08 52.91
C GLU A 325 -97.08 25.97 52.90
N HIS A 326 -97.64 25.03 52.15
CA HIS A 326 -99.07 24.76 52.15
C HIS A 326 -99.55 24.25 53.52
N GLU A 327 -98.77 23.39 54.19
CA GLU A 327 -99.05 22.95 55.57
C GLU A 327 -98.95 24.10 56.58
N ARG A 328 -97.96 24.99 56.45
CA ARG A 328 -97.86 26.19 57.29
C ARG A 328 -99.03 27.14 57.09
N GLN A 329 -99.47 27.35 55.86
CA GLN A 329 -100.66 28.17 55.55
C GLN A 329 -101.94 27.54 56.10
N LEU A 330 -102.09 26.22 56.03
CA LEU A 330 -103.18 25.49 56.68
C LEU A 330 -103.16 25.70 58.19
N GLN A 331 -102.01 25.52 58.84
CA GLN A 331 -101.85 25.72 60.29
C GLN A 331 -102.09 27.17 60.72
N GLU A 332 -101.67 28.16 59.93
CA GLU A 332 -101.99 29.57 60.18
C GLU A 332 -103.48 29.86 60.00
N SER A 333 -104.13 29.28 58.99
CA SER A 333 -105.58 29.40 58.81
C SER A 333 -106.38 28.77 59.97
N GLU A 334 -105.89 27.65 60.53
CA GLU A 334 -106.47 27.02 61.71
C GLU A 334 -106.22 27.84 62.98
N ARG A 335 -105.03 28.44 63.14
CA ARG A 335 -104.73 29.35 64.24
C ARG A 335 -105.62 30.60 64.21
N LEU A 336 -105.82 31.20 63.04
CA LEU A 336 -106.72 32.35 62.88
C LEU A 336 -108.18 31.97 63.20
N ARG A 337 -108.64 30.77 62.81
CA ARG A 337 -109.97 30.25 63.22
C ARG A 337 -110.10 30.08 64.73
N LEU A 338 -109.07 29.53 65.39
CA LEU A 338 -109.04 29.37 66.85
C LEU A 338 -109.00 30.72 67.58
N GLU A 339 -108.29 31.72 67.06
CA GLU A 339 -108.28 33.08 67.63
C GLU A 339 -109.63 33.80 67.49
N GLU A 340 -110.36 33.59 66.40
CA GLU A 340 -111.74 34.09 66.23
C GLU A 340 -112.71 33.42 67.21
N GLU A 341 -112.61 32.11 67.44
CA GLU A 341 -113.42 31.41 68.45
C GLU A 341 -113.14 31.89 69.88
N ILE A 342 -111.86 32.15 70.21
CA ILE A 342 -111.47 32.71 71.52
C ILE A 342 -112.01 34.14 71.70
N ARG A 343 -112.00 34.98 70.64
CA ARG A 343 -112.60 36.33 70.68
C ARG A 343 -114.12 36.28 70.90
N LEU A 344 -114.82 35.35 70.23
CA LEU A 344 -116.26 35.16 70.39
C LEU A 344 -116.63 34.65 71.80
N ASN A 345 -115.79 33.81 72.42
CA ASN A 345 -116.00 33.34 73.79
C ASN A 345 -115.74 34.42 74.85
N LYS A 346 -114.72 35.28 74.67
CA LYS A 346 -114.48 36.43 75.58
C LYS A 346 -115.64 37.44 75.58
N LEU A 347 -116.27 37.68 74.42
CA LEU A 347 -117.47 38.54 74.31
C LEU A 347 -118.72 37.95 74.99
N LYS A 348 -118.82 36.62 75.11
CA LYS A 348 -119.90 35.95 75.85
C LYS A 348 -119.70 36.02 77.36
N GLU A 349 -118.45 35.95 77.84
CA GLU A 349 -118.13 36.06 79.27
C GLU A 349 -118.38 37.47 79.83
N GLU A 350 -118.09 38.54 79.08
CA GLU A 350 -118.35 39.93 79.51
C GLU A 350 -119.85 40.25 79.62
N LYS A 351 -120.70 39.65 78.80
CA LYS A 351 -122.18 39.78 78.90
C LYS A 351 -122.73 39.06 80.14
N SER A 352 -122.08 38.00 80.63
CA SER A 352 -122.49 37.28 81.84
C SER A 352 -122.14 38.02 83.14
N ARG A 353 -121.03 38.78 83.16
CA ARG A 353 -120.59 39.59 84.32
C ARG A 353 -121.46 40.83 84.56
N LYS A 354 -121.99 41.47 83.51
CA LYS A 354 -122.90 42.63 83.65
C LYS A 354 -124.30 42.25 84.20
N LYS A 355 -124.75 41.00 84.05
CA LYS A 355 -126.03 40.52 84.63
C LYS A 355 -125.98 40.24 86.14
N LYS A 356 -124.81 39.97 86.73
CA LYS A 356 -124.65 39.67 88.17
C LYS A 356 -124.54 40.90 89.08
N ILE A 357 -124.28 42.10 88.52
CA ILE A 357 -124.17 43.35 89.29
C ILE A 357 -125.55 44.01 89.48
N ALA A 358 -126.50 43.79 88.56
CA ALA A 358 -127.86 44.33 88.67
C ALA A 358 -128.75 43.62 89.73
N SER A 359 -128.41 42.39 90.15
CA SER A 359 -129.21 41.64 91.13
C SER A 359 -128.84 41.88 92.60
N LYS A 360 -127.74 42.61 92.89
CA LYS A 360 -127.25 42.85 94.26
C LYS A 360 -127.61 44.22 94.85
N ALA A 361 -128.25 45.11 94.06
CA ALA A 361 -128.71 46.44 94.51
C ALA A 361 -130.19 46.49 94.95
N LYS A 362 -130.94 45.37 94.87
CA LYS A 362 -132.37 45.29 95.27
C LYS A 362 -132.62 44.72 96.67
N SER A 363 -131.59 44.37 97.45
CA SER A 363 -131.74 43.65 98.73
C SER A 363 -131.28 44.42 99.99
N LEU A 364 -131.09 45.75 99.93
CA LEU A 364 -130.60 46.55 101.08
C LEU A 364 -131.41 47.85 101.35
N ALA A 365 -132.72 47.85 101.06
CA ALA A 365 -133.64 48.95 101.43
C ALA A 365 -134.91 48.47 102.17
N LYS A 366 -134.78 47.40 102.97
CA LYS A 366 -135.81 46.96 103.93
C LYS A 366 -135.14 46.30 105.14
N ALA A 367 -134.63 47.15 106.03
CA ALA A 367 -134.45 46.92 107.47
C ALA A 367 -134.17 48.28 108.12
#